data_AF-X1RRC5-F1
#
_entry.id   AF-X1RRC5-F1
#
_cell.length_a   1.000
_cell.length_b   1.000
_cell.length_c   1.000
_cell.angle_alpha   90.00
_cell.angle_beta   90.00
_cell.angle_gamma   90.00
#
_symmetry.space_group_name_H-M   'P 1'
#
loop_
_entity.id
_entity.type
_entity.pdbx_description
1 polymer ?
#
loop_
_entity_poly.entity_id
_entity_poly.type
_entity_poly.pdbx_seq_one_letter_code
_entity_poly.pdbx_strand_id
1 'polypeptide(L)'
;GRIIEQERPDGLLPTLGGQTGLNLAVDLANAGILDKYNVRSLGTPIQTIRNAEDRELFKQMMVSIRDFIKPFANSYFGSHSGNRIAGSFTG
;
A
#
# COMPACT_ATOMS: atom_id res chain seq x y z
N GLY A 1 11.23 10.32 17.73
CA GLY A 1 10.84 10.40 19.16
C GLY A 1 10.90 11.82 19.69
N ARG A 2 12.09 12.34 20.02
CA ARG A 2 12.27 13.64 20.72
C ARG A 2 11.45 14.82 20.17
N ILE A 3 11.42 15.03 18.85
CA ILE A 3 10.67 16.15 18.24
C ILE A 3 9.16 16.01 18.46
N ILE A 4 8.59 14.81 18.27
CA ILE A 4 7.15 14.56 18.46
C ILE A 4 6.75 14.79 19.93
N GLU A 5 7.62 14.42 20.85
CA GLU A 5 7.37 14.62 22.29
C GLU A 5 7.36 16.11 22.67
N GLN A 6 8.25 16.90 22.07
CA GLN A 6 8.37 18.33 22.32
C GLN A 6 7.26 19.14 21.62
N GLU A 7 7.05 18.89 20.33
CA GLU A 7 6.18 19.70 19.48
C GLU A 7 4.72 19.23 19.47
N ARG A 8 4.44 17.99 19.93
CA ARG A 8 3.10 17.39 20.03
C ARG A 8 2.21 17.63 18.80
N PRO A 9 2.65 17.24 17.59
CA PRO A 9 1.88 17.47 16.39
C PRO A 9 0.62 16.59 16.35
N ASP A 10 -0.49 17.12 15.83
CA ASP A 10 -1.72 16.34 15.64
C ASP A 10 -1.61 15.30 14.51
N GLY A 11 -0.66 15.49 13.60
CA GLY A 11 -0.43 14.57 12.50
C GLY A 11 0.89 14.78 11.75
N LEU A 12 1.18 13.82 10.88
CA LEU A 12 2.38 13.80 10.05
C LEU A 12 2.00 13.48 8.59
N LEU A 13 2.77 14.02 7.65
CA LEU A 13 2.64 13.79 6.21
C LEU A 13 3.85 12.97 5.72
N PRO A 14 3.77 11.63 5.72
CA PRO A 14 4.94 10.78 5.49
C PRO A 14 5.39 10.76 4.02
N THR A 15 4.51 11.18 3.11
CA THR A 15 4.72 11.15 1.66
C THR A 15 5.62 12.28 1.14
N LEU A 16 5.88 13.32 1.94
CA LEU A 16 6.71 14.46 1.52
C LEU A 16 8.22 14.20 1.62
N GLY A 17 8.64 13.15 2.35
CA GLY A 17 10.04 12.82 2.58
C GLY A 17 10.61 11.72 1.68
N GLY A 18 9.90 11.33 0.62
CA GLY A 18 10.25 10.15 -0.19
C GLY A 18 10.31 8.86 0.64
N GLN A 19 11.16 7.91 0.24
CA GLN A 19 11.32 6.62 0.94
C GLN A 19 11.82 6.78 2.38
N THR A 20 12.69 7.75 2.65
CA THR A 20 13.16 8.05 4.00
C THR A 20 12.02 8.49 4.92
N GLY A 21 11.11 9.33 4.42
CA GLY A 21 9.93 9.76 5.17
C GLY A 21 8.95 8.62 5.46
N LEU A 22 8.74 7.74 4.49
CA LEU A 22 7.88 6.55 4.63
C LEU A 22 8.43 5.57 5.67
N ASN A 23 9.70 5.18 5.55
CA ASN A 23 10.37 4.28 6.49
C ASN A 23 10.32 4.84 7.91
N LEU A 24 10.65 6.12 8.09
CA LEU A 24 10.61 6.76 9.40
C LEU A 24 9.20 6.74 10.00
N ALA A 25 8.16 6.97 9.21
CA ALA A 25 6.79 6.92 9.68
C ALA A 25 6.37 5.51 10.12
N VAL A 26 6.81 4.48 9.38
CA VAL A 26 6.61 3.08 9.75
C VAL A 26 7.34 2.72 11.04
N ASP A 27 8.61 3.14 11.20
CA ASP A 27 9.41 2.89 12.40
C ASP A 27 8.80 3.56 13.64
N LEU A 28 8.35 4.81 13.51
CA LEU A 28 7.68 5.53 14.59
C LEU A 28 6.36 4.86 15.00
N ALA A 29 5.61 4.31 14.03
CA ALA A 29 4.40 3.55 14.29
C ALA A 29 4.70 2.22 14.97
N ASN A 30 5.72 1.49 14.51
CA ASN A 30 6.15 0.21 15.09
C ASN A 30 6.66 0.39 16.54
N ALA A 31 7.31 1.51 16.82
CA ALA A 31 7.74 1.88 18.16
C ALA A 31 6.59 2.37 19.08
N GLY A 32 5.34 2.40 18.60
CA GLY A 32 4.18 2.89 19.34
C GLY A 32 4.21 4.39 19.66
N ILE A 33 5.12 5.14 19.03
CA ILE A 33 5.32 6.58 19.31
C ILE A 33 4.12 7.37 18.79
N LEU A 34 3.60 7.02 17.61
CA LEU A 34 2.45 7.71 17.04
C LEU A 34 1.20 7.56 17.92
N ASP A 35 0.93 6.34 18.40
CA ASP A 35 -0.20 6.07 19.31
C ASP A 35 -0.02 6.76 20.66
N LYS A 36 1.19 6.69 21.25
CA LYS A 36 1.52 7.33 22.53
C LYS A 36 1.25 8.84 22.51
N TYR A 37 1.52 9.50 21.39
CA TYR A 37 1.38 10.95 21.24
C TYR A 37 0.14 11.36 20.43
N ASN A 38 -0.75 10.41 20.11
CA ASN A 38 -1.95 10.62 19.32
C ASN A 38 -1.71 11.32 17.96
N VAL A 39 -0.58 11.01 17.33
CA VAL A 39 -0.17 11.59 16.04
C VAL A 39 -0.75 10.76 14.91
N ARG A 40 -1.56 11.37 14.04
CA ARG A 40 -2.19 10.66 12.93
C ARG A 40 -1.41 10.81 11.63
N SER A 41 -1.37 9.76 10.81
CA SER A 41 -0.91 9.91 9.42
C SER A 41 -1.98 10.63 8.60
N LEU A 42 -1.60 11.71 7.95
CA LEU A 42 -2.48 12.49 7.09
C LEU A 42 -2.32 12.03 5.63
N GLY A 43 -3.44 11.78 4.95
CA GLY A 43 -3.45 11.27 3.58
C GLY A 43 -3.32 9.74 3.53
N THR A 44 -2.09 9.23 3.53
CA THR A 44 -1.85 7.79 3.37
C THR A 44 -1.76 7.09 4.74
N PRO A 45 -2.63 6.11 5.03
CA PRO A 45 -2.51 5.33 6.26
C PRO A 45 -1.17 4.60 6.36
N ILE A 46 -0.59 4.53 7.57
CA ILE A 46 0.68 3.82 7.80
C ILE A 46 0.59 2.35 7.34
N GLN A 47 -0.56 1.71 7.53
CA GLN A 47 -0.76 0.33 7.10
C GLN A 47 -0.67 0.18 5.58
N THR A 48 -1.15 1.16 4.81
CA THR A 48 -1.03 1.16 3.35
C THR A 48 0.43 1.24 2.92
N ILE A 49 1.24 2.04 3.62
CA ILE A 49 2.68 2.16 3.38
C ILE A 49 3.38 0.82 3.64
N ARG A 50 3.10 0.18 4.78
CA ARG A 50 3.63 -1.15 5.11
C ARG A 50 3.29 -2.20 4.05
N ASN A 51 2.03 -2.24 3.62
CA ASN A 51 1.58 -3.22 2.64
C ASN A 51 2.24 -3.01 1.27
N ALA A 52 2.66 -1.78 0.95
CA ALA A 52 3.35 -1.47 -0.30
C ALA A 52 4.85 -1.82 -0.25
N GLU A 53 5.49 -1.71 0.93
CA GLU A 53 6.92 -2.02 1.12
C GLU A 53 7.18 -3.52 1.33
N ASP A 54 6.23 -4.27 1.91
CA ASP A 54 6.31 -5.72 2.01
C ASP A 54 5.95 -6.38 0.67
N ARG A 55 6.92 -7.08 0.10
CA ARG A 55 6.78 -7.73 -1.22
C ARG A 55 5.67 -8.77 -1.27
N GLU A 56 5.44 -9.54 -0.21
CA GLU A 56 4.40 -10.57 -0.21
C GLU A 56 3.01 -9.95 -0.01
N LEU A 57 2.89 -8.95 0.87
CA LEU A 57 1.64 -8.19 1.01
C LEU A 57 1.29 -7.44 -0.28
N PHE A 58 2.30 -6.87 -0.97
CA PHE A 58 2.10 -6.22 -2.25
C PHE A 58 1.58 -7.20 -3.31
N LYS A 59 2.17 -8.40 -3.42
CA LYS A 59 1.66 -9.44 -4.34
C LYS A 59 0.23 -9.84 -4.02
N GLN A 60 -0.10 -10.05 -2.74
CA GLN A 60 -1.46 -10.40 -2.31
C GLN A 60 -2.45 -9.30 -2.68
N MET A 61 -2.06 -8.04 -2.50
CA MET A 61 -2.86 -6.88 -2.91
C MET A 61 -3.10 -6.87 -4.43
N MET A 62 -2.08 -7.12 -5.25
CA MET A 62 -2.21 -7.18 -6.71
C MET A 62 -3.10 -8.35 -7.16
N VAL A 63 -2.99 -9.51 -6.51
CA VAL A 63 -3.86 -10.66 -6.75
C VAL A 63 -5.31 -10.31 -6.45
N SER A 64 -5.58 -9.69 -5.30
CA SER A 64 -6.92 -9.24 -4.91
C SER A 64 -7.52 -8.27 -5.92
N ILE A 65 -6.75 -7.27 -6.34
CA ILE A 65 -7.17 -6.31 -7.38
C ILE A 65 -7.46 -7.02 -8.71
N ARG A 66 -6.59 -7.93 -9.14
CA ARG A 66 -6.78 -8.71 -10.37
C ARG A 66 -8.07 -9.54 -10.31
N ASP A 67 -8.30 -10.23 -9.20
CA ASP A 67 -9.47 -11.11 -9.04
C ASP A 67 -10.77 -10.30 -8.99
N PHE A 68 -10.73 -9.07 -8.46
CA PHE A 68 -11.83 -8.12 -8.53
C PHE A 68 -12.14 -7.65 -9.96
N ILE A 69 -11.11 -7.44 -10.80
CA ILE A 69 -11.29 -6.97 -12.19
C ILE A 69 -11.69 -8.11 -13.14
N LYS A 70 -11.32 -9.36 -12.82
CA LYS A 70 -11.52 -10.56 -13.65
C LYS A 70 -12.95 -10.74 -14.19
N PRO A 71 -14.04 -10.54 -13.42
CA PRO A 71 -15.40 -10.69 -13.92
C PRO A 71 -15.74 -9.68 -15.04
N PHE A 72 -15.24 -8.45 -14.93
CA PHE A 72 -15.46 -7.41 -15.93
C PHE A 72 -14.67 -7.69 -17.21
N ALA A 73 -13.40 -8.11 -17.10
CA ALA A 73 -12.60 -8.48 -18.26
C ALA A 73 -13.25 -9.62 -19.06
N ASN A 74 -13.78 -10.63 -18.37
CA ASN A 74 -14.46 -11.76 -19.02
C ASN A 74 -15.73 -11.35 -19.78
N SER A 75 -16.51 -10.37 -19.30
CA SER A 75 -17.70 -9.90 -20.03
C SER A 75 -17.36 -9.08 -21.28
N TYR A 76 -16.24 -8.34 -21.27
CA TYR A 76 -15.81 -7.54 -22.43
C TYR A 76 -15.08 -8.35 -23.50
N PHE A 77 -14.26 -9.33 -23.11
CA PHE A 77 -13.49 -10.16 -24.04
C PHE A 77 -14.17 -11.51 -24.37
N GLY A 78 -15.16 -11.94 -23.58
CA GLY A 78 -15.85 -13.22 -23.74
C GLY A 78 -16.78 -13.31 -24.95
N SER A 79 -17.15 -12.19 -25.57
CA SER A 79 -17.96 -12.19 -26.81
C SER A 79 -17.12 -12.24 -28.09
N HIS A 80 -15.78 -12.07 -28.01
CA HIS A 80 -14.92 -11.93 -29.19
C HIS A 80 -13.60 -12.73 -29.11
N SER A 81 -13.62 -14.01 -28.71
CA SER A 81 -12.76 -15.00 -29.36
C SER A 81 -13.07 -16.43 -28.92
N GLY A 82 -13.54 -17.23 -29.88
CA GLY A 82 -13.01 -18.58 -29.96
C GLY A 82 -11.52 -18.48 -30.32
N ASN A 83 -10.68 -19.13 -29.51
CA ASN A 83 -9.34 -19.59 -29.87
C ASN A 83 -8.26 -18.52 -30.19
N ARG A 84 -7.42 -18.15 -29.19
CA ARG A 84 -5.94 -18.01 -29.37
C ARG A 84 -5.04 -17.50 -28.22
N ILE A 85 -5.51 -17.26 -26.99
CA ILE A 85 -4.62 -16.64 -25.95
C ILE A 85 -4.20 -17.57 -24.79
N ALA A 86 -4.23 -18.89 -24.97
CA ALA A 86 -3.71 -19.82 -23.95
C ALA A 86 -2.21 -20.18 -24.11
N GLY A 87 -1.51 -19.64 -25.11
CA GLY A 87 -0.21 -20.17 -25.55
C GLY A 87 1.05 -19.33 -25.30
N SER A 88 0.99 -18.16 -24.67
CA SER A 88 2.15 -17.24 -24.72
C SER A 88 2.48 -16.56 -23.40
N PHE A 89 2.53 -17.28 -22.27
CA PHE A 89 3.22 -16.80 -21.06
C PHE A 89 3.76 -17.97 -20.22
N THR A 90 4.61 -18.79 -20.84
CA THR A 90 5.63 -19.59 -20.14
C THR A 90 6.92 -19.49 -20.95
N GLY A 91 7.78 -18.57 -20.53
CA GLY A 91 9.11 -18.32 -21.04
C GLY A 91 9.84 -17.45 -20.03
#